data_AF-V9FEH0-F1
#
_entry.id   AF-V9FEH0-F1
#
_cell.length_a   1.000
_cell.length_b   1.000
_cell.length_c   1.000
_cell.angle_alpha   90.00
_cell.angle_beta   90.00
_cell.angle_gamma   90.00
#
_symmetry.space_group_name_H-M   'P 1'
#
loop_
_entity.id
_entity.type
_entity.pdbx_description
1 polymer ?
#
loop_
_entity_poly.entity_id
_entity_poly.type
_entity_poly.pdbx_seq_one_letter_code
_entity_poly.pdbx_strand_id
1 'polypeptide(L)'
;LPFNFDNNHWCMIIVDLMDKVMHLFDPLQSEMYYKRLEKICGDYLSRVIPDYENSFSFDRRVELTQTDGHNCGTMVVLCAMMTIKSITIPAINHDTLQSLRFTLFTQCVRAIHPSSHFS
;
A
#
# COMPACT_ATOMS: atom_id res chain seq x y z
N LEU A 1 -4.71 -3.56 -2.59
CA LEU A 1 -4.44 -4.95 -2.22
C LEU A 1 -3.06 -5.05 -1.54
N PRO A 2 -2.99 -5.09 -0.21
CA PRO A 2 -1.73 -5.28 0.50
C PRO A 2 -1.23 -6.73 0.33
N PHE A 3 0.06 -6.89 0.09
CA PHE A 3 0.73 -8.19 0.01
C PHE A 3 1.85 -8.25 1.01
N ASN A 4 1.89 -9.31 1.81
CA ASN A 4 3.05 -9.62 2.63
C ASN A 4 3.88 -10.71 1.96
N PHE A 5 5.12 -10.38 1.64
CA PHE A 5 6.09 -11.33 1.14
C PHE A 5 6.92 -11.89 2.29
N ASP A 6 7.02 -13.22 2.29
CA ASP A 6 7.92 -13.99 3.17
C ASP A 6 7.67 -13.74 4.67
N ASN A 7 6.44 -13.38 5.03
CA ASN A 7 6.02 -12.99 6.38
C ASN A 7 6.82 -11.82 6.97
N ASN A 8 7.40 -10.96 6.12
CA ASN A 8 8.38 -9.97 6.54
C ASN A 8 8.19 -8.60 5.88
N HIS A 9 7.89 -8.58 4.58
CA HIS A 9 7.90 -7.34 3.81
C HIS A 9 6.54 -7.03 3.20
N TRP A 10 6.03 -5.83 3.45
CA TRP A 10 4.74 -5.39 2.94
C TRP A 10 4.88 -4.56 1.66
N CYS A 11 4.12 -4.93 0.65
CA CYS A 11 3.95 -4.20 -0.61
C CYS A 11 2.46 -3.99 -0.91
N MET A 12 2.14 -3.24 -1.96
CA MET A 12 0.77 -2.94 -2.36
C MET A 12 0.58 -2.98 -3.88
N ILE A 13 -0.58 -3.47 -4.30
CA ILE A 13 -1.13 -3.25 -5.64
C ILE A 13 -2.40 -2.42 -5.49
N ILE A 14 -2.49 -1.28 -6.17
CA ILE A 14 -3.72 -0.51 -6.30
C ILE A 14 -4.20 -0.64 -7.74
N VAL A 15 -5.44 -1.08 -7.91
CA VAL A 15 -6.06 -1.27 -9.22
C VAL A 15 -6.95 -0.07 -9.50
N ASP A 16 -6.55 0.76 -10.45
CA ASP A 16 -7.41 1.82 -10.98
C ASP A 16 -8.16 1.28 -12.19
N LEU A 17 -9.47 1.01 -12.03
CA LEU A 17 -10.32 0.50 -13.09
C LEU A 17 -10.76 1.59 -14.07
N MET A 18 -10.72 2.87 -13.68
CA MET A 18 -11.12 3.98 -14.54
C MET A 18 -10.01 4.31 -15.53
N ASP A 19 -8.79 4.50 -15.01
CA ASP A 19 -7.62 4.81 -15.82
C ASP A 19 -6.94 3.56 -16.38
N LYS A 20 -7.40 2.37 -15.97
CA LYS A 20 -6.84 1.07 -16.34
C LYS A 20 -5.35 0.99 -16.01
N VAL A 21 -4.99 1.33 -14.78
CA VAL A 21 -3.60 1.31 -14.30
C VAL A 21 -3.47 0.41 -13.07
N MET A 22 -2.44 -0.43 -13.09
CA MET A 22 -1.98 -1.23 -11.96
C MET A 22 -0.84 -0.48 -11.28
N HIS A 23 -1.15 0.25 -10.21
CA HIS A 23 -0.12 0.91 -9.42
C HIS A 23 0.53 -0.11 -8.47
N LEU A 24 1.81 -0.36 -8.67
CA LEU A 24 2.63 -1.22 -7.86
C LEU A 24 3.43 -0.36 -6.89
N PHE A 25 3.42 -0.73 -5.62
CA PHE A 25 4.17 -0.01 -4.60
C PHE A 25 4.97 -0.97 -3.75
N ASP A 26 6.27 -0.77 -3.75
CA ASP A 26 7.21 -1.36 -2.81
C ASP A 26 7.90 -0.24 -2.01
N PRO A 27 7.73 -0.18 -0.68
CA PRO A 27 8.43 0.79 0.16
C PRO A 27 9.96 0.77 0.02
N LEU A 28 10.56 -0.38 -0.30
CA LEU A 28 12.01 -0.51 -0.51
C LEU A 28 12.45 -0.23 -1.95
N GLN A 29 11.49 -0.03 -2.86
CA GLN A 29 11.72 0.17 -4.29
C GLN A 29 12.62 -0.91 -4.93
N SER A 30 12.50 -2.14 -4.45
CA SER A 30 13.26 -3.29 -4.93
C SER A 30 12.65 -3.87 -6.19
N GLU A 31 13.46 -3.97 -7.24
CA GLU A 31 13.11 -4.67 -8.49
C GLU A 31 12.60 -6.09 -8.26
N MET A 32 13.14 -6.78 -7.24
CA MET A 32 12.71 -8.13 -6.89
C MET A 32 11.23 -8.16 -6.48
N TYR A 33 10.80 -7.23 -5.63
CA TYR A 33 9.42 -7.17 -5.17
C TYR A 33 8.48 -6.66 -6.27
N TYR A 34 8.91 -5.70 -7.08
CA TYR A 34 8.12 -5.27 -8.25
C TYR A 34 7.82 -6.43 -9.21
N LYS A 35 8.83 -7.25 -9.56
CA LYS A 35 8.62 -8.44 -10.39
C LYS A 35 7.63 -9.44 -9.77
N ARG A 36 7.65 -9.60 -8.45
CA ARG A 36 6.68 -10.46 -7.74
C ARG A 36 5.27 -9.89 -7.79
N LEU A 37 5.12 -8.56 -7.66
CA LEU A 37 3.83 -7.89 -7.81
C LEU A 37 3.29 -8.01 -9.24
N GLU A 38 4.12 -7.74 -10.25
CA GLU A 38 3.76 -7.92 -11.66
C GLU A 38 3.29 -9.36 -11.94
N LYS A 39 4.02 -10.35 -11.40
CA LYS A 39 3.62 -11.77 -11.49
C LYS A 39 2.26 -12.04 -10.83
N ILE A 40 1.98 -11.45 -9.66
CA ILE A 40 0.68 -11.58 -9.01
C ILE A 40 -0.44 -10.99 -9.88
N CYS A 41 -0.20 -9.82 -10.49
CA CYS A 41 -1.18 -9.22 -11.39
C CYS A 41 -1.44 -10.15 -12.60
N GLY A 42 -0.38 -10.68 -13.22
CA GLY A 42 -0.49 -11.61 -14.34
C GLY A 42 -1.15 -12.95 -14.00
N ASP A 43 -0.88 -13.53 -12.82
CA ASP A 43 -1.39 -14.86 -12.46
C ASP A 43 -2.82 -14.83 -11.90
N TYR A 44 -3.16 -13.80 -11.12
CA TYR A 44 -4.40 -13.73 -10.36
C TYR A 44 -5.34 -12.66 -10.88
N LEU A 45 -4.84 -11.43 -11.09
CA LEU A 45 -5.72 -10.31 -11.47
C LEU A 45 -6.24 -10.47 -12.90
N SER A 46 -5.44 -11.04 -13.80
CA SER A 46 -5.85 -11.40 -15.16
C SER A 46 -7.08 -12.32 -15.22
N ARG A 47 -7.29 -13.15 -14.20
CA ARG A 47 -8.40 -14.11 -14.13
C ARG A 47 -9.70 -13.50 -13.61
N VAL A 48 -9.61 -12.36 -12.91
CA VAL A 48 -10.77 -11.74 -12.24
C VAL A 48 -11.17 -10.40 -12.88
N ILE A 49 -10.27 -9.77 -13.62
CA ILE A 49 -10.52 -8.51 -14.33
C ILE A 49 -10.74 -8.82 -15.82
N PRO A 50 -11.94 -8.58 -16.38
CA PRO A 50 -12.19 -8.70 -17.81
C PRO A 50 -11.23 -7.82 -18.63
N ASP A 51 -10.76 -8.32 -19.77
CA ASP A 51 -9.87 -7.62 -20.71
C ASP A 51 -8.55 -7.09 -20.11
N TYR A 52 -8.11 -7.67 -18.98
CA TYR A 52 -6.89 -7.26 -18.26
C TYR A 52 -5.68 -7.06 -19.18
N GLU A 53 -5.34 -8.06 -20.00
CA GLU A 53 -4.12 -8.08 -20.82
C GLU A 53 -4.09 -7.00 -21.91
N ASN A 54 -5.26 -6.58 -22.39
CA ASN A 54 -5.38 -5.59 -23.49
C ASN A 54 -5.64 -4.18 -22.98
N SER A 55 -5.85 -4.01 -21.67
CA SER A 55 -6.38 -2.76 -21.11
C SER A 55 -5.48 -2.13 -20.05
N PHE A 56 -4.72 -2.91 -19.28
CA PHE A 56 -4.03 -2.38 -18.12
C PHE A 56 -2.56 -2.08 -18.36
N SER A 57 -2.13 -0.89 -17.96
CA SER A 57 -0.71 -0.54 -17.84
C SER A 57 -0.22 -0.72 -16.40
N PHE A 58 1.10 -0.84 -16.23
CA PHE A 58 1.74 -0.89 -14.92
C PHE A 58 2.42 0.43 -14.61
N ASP A 59 2.19 0.94 -13.42
CA ASP A 59 2.85 2.13 -12.89
C ASP A 59 3.52 1.80 -11.56
N ARG A 60 4.78 2.22 -11.38
CA ARG A 60 5.50 2.02 -10.13
C ARG A 60 5.47 3.30 -9.33
N ARG A 61 4.91 3.23 -8.12
CA ARG A 61 4.82 4.35 -7.20
C ARG A 61 6.17 4.50 -6.48
N VAL A 62 6.85 5.62 -6.70
CA VAL A 62 8.20 5.89 -6.19
C VAL A 62 8.26 7.13 -5.30
N GLU A 63 7.13 7.79 -5.08
CA GLU A 63 7.03 9.02 -4.29
C GLU A 63 7.27 8.78 -2.79
N LEU A 64 7.13 7.52 -2.35
CA LEU A 64 7.40 7.08 -1.00
C LEU A 64 8.54 6.07 -1.00
N THR A 65 9.50 6.28 -0.11
CA THR A 65 10.61 5.34 0.12
C THR A 65 10.79 5.15 1.61
N GLN A 66 10.91 3.90 2.02
CA GLN A 66 11.30 3.54 3.37
C GLN A 66 12.81 3.52 3.50
N THR A 67 13.33 4.12 4.57
CA THR A 67 14.76 4.17 4.88
C THR A 67 15.14 3.30 6.09
N ASP A 68 14.15 2.74 6.79
CA ASP A 68 14.32 1.83 7.92
C ASP A 68 13.90 0.39 7.58
N GLY A 69 13.99 -0.53 8.54
CA GLY A 69 13.63 -1.95 8.35
C GLY A 69 12.24 -2.37 8.82
N HIS A 70 11.38 -1.48 9.32
CA HIS A 70 10.17 -1.88 10.07
C HIS A 70 8.90 -1.08 9.77
N ASN A 71 8.95 -0.07 8.89
CA ASN A 71 7.79 0.75 8.55
C ASN A 71 7.09 0.36 7.23
N CYS A 72 7.46 -0.74 6.57
CA CYS A 72 6.89 -1.17 5.28
C CYS A 72 5.36 -1.24 5.30
N GLY A 73 4.77 -1.82 6.36
CA GLY A 73 3.31 -1.88 6.51
C GLY A 73 2.65 -0.50 6.66
N THR A 74 3.31 0.44 7.35
CA THR A 74 2.80 1.81 7.51
C THR A 74 2.88 2.56 6.19
N MET A 75 3.99 2.41 5.46
CA MET A 75 4.17 3.00 4.13
C MET A 75 3.12 2.50 3.15
N VAL A 76 2.76 1.22 3.21
CA VAL A 76 1.70 0.63 2.37
C VAL A 76 0.34 1.27 2.64
N VAL A 77 -0.02 1.49 3.91
CA VAL A 77 -1.26 2.22 4.26
C VAL A 77 -1.19 3.66 3.79
N LEU A 78 -0.03 4.29 3.91
CA LEU A 78 0.20 5.66 3.47
C LEU A 78 -0.02 5.84 1.97
N CYS A 79 0.57 4.95 1.17
CA CYS A 79 0.39 4.91 -0.28
C CYS A 79 -1.10 4.81 -0.63
N ALA A 80 -1.85 3.91 0.02
CA ALA A 80 -3.29 3.80 -0.20
C ALA A 80 -4.05 5.07 0.18
N MET A 81 -3.70 5.72 1.30
CA MET A 81 -4.30 7.00 1.70
C MET A 81 -4.04 8.12 0.70
N MET A 82 -2.80 8.22 0.19
CA MET A 82 -2.43 9.22 -0.81
C MET A 82 -3.14 8.99 -2.14
N THR A 83 -3.19 7.74 -2.61
CA THR A 83 -3.80 7.40 -3.90
C THR A 83 -5.33 7.45 -3.86
N ILE A 84 -5.97 6.88 -2.83
CA ILE A 84 -7.44 6.73 -2.79
C ILE A 84 -8.12 7.96 -2.20
N LYS A 85 -7.53 8.59 -1.17
CA LYS A 85 -8.14 9.72 -0.46
C LYS A 85 -7.52 11.08 -0.86
N SER A 86 -6.54 11.08 -1.76
CA SER A 86 -5.80 12.28 -2.17
C SER A 86 -5.22 13.07 -0.98
N ILE A 87 -4.83 12.36 0.09
CA ILE A 87 -4.24 12.99 1.28
C ILE A 87 -2.82 13.44 0.93
N THR A 88 -2.51 14.71 1.18
CA THR A 88 -1.15 15.23 1.10
C THR A 88 -0.46 15.10 2.46
N ILE A 89 0.79 14.62 2.46
CA ILE A 89 1.56 14.44 3.68
C ILE A 89 2.80 15.32 3.60
N PRO A 90 2.86 16.41 4.40
CA PRO A 90 3.86 17.45 4.21
C PRO A 90 5.29 17.01 4.55
N ALA A 91 5.47 16.01 5.42
CA ALA A 91 6.78 15.45 5.74
C ALA A 91 6.65 14.00 6.19
N ILE A 92 7.55 13.15 5.69
CA ILE A 92 7.66 11.75 6.10
C ILE A 92 9.03 11.57 6.75
N ASN A 93 9.00 11.46 8.06
CA ASN A 93 10.15 11.20 8.91
C ASN A 93 9.77 10.18 10.00
N HIS A 94 10.74 9.74 10.78
CA HIS A 94 10.52 8.73 11.83
C HIS A 94 9.38 9.11 12.79
N ASP A 95 9.36 10.33 13.31
CA ASP A 95 8.38 10.76 14.31
C ASP A 95 6.96 10.83 13.75
N THR A 96 6.81 11.34 12.51
CA THR A 96 5.52 11.38 11.81
C THR A 96 5.00 9.98 11.52
N LEU A 97 5.87 9.03 11.15
CA LEU A 97 5.50 7.63 10.91
C LEU A 97 5.06 6.94 12.21
N GLN A 98 5.77 7.15 13.33
CA GLN A 98 5.35 6.58 14.62
C GLN A 98 4.03 7.16 15.10
N SER A 99 3.84 8.48 14.97
CA SER A 99 2.59 9.15 15.30
C SER A 99 1.43 8.63 14.44
N LEU A 100 1.67 8.41 13.15
CA LEU A 100 0.70 7.83 12.25
C LEU A 100 0.36 6.39 12.63
N ARG A 101 1.36 5.55 12.96
CA ARG A 101 1.15 4.17 13.40
C ARG A 101 0.23 4.11 14.61
N PHE A 102 0.49 4.95 15.62
CA PHE A 102 -0.35 5.03 16.80
C PHE A 102 -1.77 5.51 16.46
N THR A 103 -1.89 6.50 15.58
CA THR A 103 -3.19 7.01 15.11
C THR A 103 -3.99 5.92 14.39
N LEU A 104 -3.38 5.19 13.46
CA LEU A 104 -4.03 4.09 12.73
C LEU A 104 -4.44 2.96 13.69
N PHE A 105 -3.56 2.58 14.61
CA PHE A 105 -3.88 1.56 15.61
C PHE A 105 -5.08 1.96 16.48
N THR A 106 -5.07 3.18 17.04
CA THR A 106 -6.17 3.67 17.88
C THR A 106 -7.49 3.78 17.11
N GLN A 107 -7.44 4.17 15.84
CA GLN A 107 -8.63 4.16 14.96
C GLN A 107 -9.17 2.75 14.76
N CYS A 108 -8.32 1.75 14.50
CA CYS A 108 -8.74 0.35 14.39
C CYS A 108 -9.34 -0.17 15.70
N VAL A 109 -8.71 0.09 16.84
CA VAL A 109 -9.22 -0.32 18.16
C VAL A 109 -10.60 0.27 18.42
N ARG A 110 -10.79 1.57 18.14
CA ARG A 110 -12.10 2.25 18.29
C ARG A 110 -13.16 1.68 17.35
N ALA A 111 -12.78 1.32 16.13
CA ALA A 111 -13.71 0.72 15.17
C ALA A 111 -14.18 -0.68 15.59
N ILE A 112 -13.29 -1.47 16.21
CA ILE A 112 -13.60 -2.82 16.70
C ILE A 112 -14.34 -2.77 18.05
N HIS A 113 -14.02 -1.79 18.88
CA HIS A 113 -14.59 -1.61 20.22
C HIS A 113 -15.21 -0.20 20.38
N PRO A 114 -16.35 0.07 19.74
CA PRO A 114 -16.95 1.42 19.72
C PRO A 114 -17.43 1.91 21.10
N SER A 115 -17.60 1.00 22.07
CA SER A 115 -18.04 1.31 23.44
C SER A 115 -16.90 1.51 24.45
N SER A 116 -15.64 1.27 24.08
CA SER A 116 -14.51 1.60 24.95
C SER A 116 -14.15 3.08 24.82
N HIS A 117 -14.64 3.88 25.78
CA HIS A 117 -14.13 5.22 26.01
C HIS A 117 -12.70 5.11 26.56
N PHE A 118 -11.70 5.27 25.68
CA PHE A 118 -10.34 5.55 26.10
C PHE A 118 -10.29 7.02 26.50
N SER A 119 -10.59 7.27 27.79
CA SER A 119 -10.43 8.55 28.49
C SER A 119 -8.96 8.83 28.76
#